data_AF-A0A955DVP6-F1
#
_entry.id   AF-A0A955DVP6-F1
#
_cell.length_a   1.000
_cell.length_b   1.000
_cell.length_c   1.000
_cell.angle_alpha   90.00
_cell.angle_beta   90.00
_cell.angle_gamma   90.00
#
_symmetry.space_group_name_H-M   'P 1'
#
loop_
_entity.id
_entity.type
_entity.pdbx_description
1 polymer ?
#
loop_
_entity_poly.entity_id
_entity_poly.type
_entity_poly.pdbx_seq_one_letter_code
_entity_poly.pdbx_strand_id
1 'polypeptide(L)'
;MKKEYAFRGARRGPVVAAAKQRITIRLDPDVVEWFRAQAAAGGSYQAMMNAALREHIERKEGRGLDEETLRRVLREELKAVAG
;
A
#
# COMPACT_ATOMS: atom_id res chain seq x y z
N MET A 1 -43.86 -2.10 12.47
CA MET A 1 -42.69 -1.64 11.67
C MET A 1 -41.94 -2.89 11.21
N LYS A 2 -41.97 -3.17 9.89
CA LYS A 2 -41.25 -4.28 9.21
C LYS A 2 -39.74 -3.95 9.15
N LYS A 3 -38.75 -4.84 9.12
CA LYS A 3 -38.64 -6.23 8.66
C LYS A 3 -37.43 -6.85 9.37
N GLU A 4 -37.55 -8.13 9.68
CA GLU A 4 -36.42 -9.02 10.00
C GLU A 4 -35.44 -9.02 8.83
N TYR A 5 -34.16 -8.73 9.13
CA TYR A 5 -33.09 -8.80 8.14
C TYR A 5 -32.59 -10.24 8.05
N ALA A 6 -32.92 -10.91 6.94
CA ALA A 6 -32.38 -12.23 6.63
C ALA A 6 -30.92 -12.08 6.16
N PHE A 7 -29.97 -12.28 7.08
CA PHE A 7 -28.53 -12.38 6.78
C PHE A 7 -28.18 -13.72 6.11
N ARG A 8 -28.88 -14.11 5.04
CA ARG A 8 -28.49 -15.23 4.19
C ARG A 8 -27.60 -14.70 3.05
N GLY A 9 -26.35 -14.37 3.38
CA GLY A 9 -25.38 -13.95 2.36
C GLY A 9 -24.26 -13.01 2.83
N ALA A 10 -24.23 -12.60 4.09
CA ALA A 10 -23.15 -11.79 4.61
C ALA A 10 -21.87 -12.63 4.78
N ARG A 11 -21.00 -12.61 3.77
CA ARG A 11 -19.58 -12.96 3.91
C ARG A 11 -18.76 -11.70 3.66
N ARG A 12 -18.28 -11.07 4.74
CA ARG A 12 -17.00 -10.36 4.77
C ARG A 12 -16.66 -9.92 6.19
N GLY A 13 -15.48 -10.32 6.65
CA GLY A 13 -14.89 -9.95 7.93
C GLY A 13 -14.14 -11.15 8.48
N PRO A 14 -12.84 -11.29 8.18
CA PRO A 14 -11.86 -10.35 8.73
C PRO A 14 -10.78 -9.97 7.71
N VAL A 15 -10.61 -8.68 7.39
CA VAL A 15 -9.27 -8.23 6.98
C VAL A 15 -8.52 -7.93 8.27
N VAL A 16 -8.20 -8.97 9.04
CA VAL A 16 -7.22 -8.82 10.12
C VAL A 16 -5.93 -8.50 9.38
N ALA A 17 -5.53 -7.23 9.38
CA ALA A 17 -4.21 -6.84 8.95
C ALA A 17 -3.23 -7.73 9.73
N ALA A 18 -2.40 -8.49 9.00
CA ALA A 18 -1.45 -9.42 9.62
C ALA A 18 -0.75 -8.73 10.79
N ALA A 19 -0.72 -9.41 11.95
CA ALA A 19 -0.11 -8.86 13.16
C ALA A 19 1.33 -8.45 12.85
N LYS A 20 1.67 -7.18 13.10
CA LYS A 20 3.03 -6.67 12.89
C LYS A 20 3.98 -7.47 13.78
N GLN A 21 5.02 -8.06 13.19
CA GLN A 21 6.06 -8.73 13.96
C GLN A 21 6.96 -7.67 14.62
N ARG A 22 7.14 -7.75 15.94
CA ARG A 22 8.11 -6.91 16.65
C ARG A 22 9.50 -7.49 16.44
N ILE A 23 10.38 -6.71 15.82
CA ILE A 23 11.79 -7.06 15.60
C ILE A 23 12.68 -5.93 16.11
N THR A 24 13.91 -6.27 16.50
CA THR A 24 14.96 -5.30 16.81
C THR A 24 15.90 -5.21 15.61
N ILE A 25 15.93 -4.06 14.95
CA ILE A 25 16.84 -3.78 13.82
C ILE A 25 17.62 -2.50 14.11
N ARG A 26 18.85 -2.41 13.60
CA ARG A 26 19.62 -1.15 13.58
C ARG A 26 19.33 -0.44 12.27
N LEU A 27 19.09 0.86 12.35
CA LEU A 27 18.90 1.76 11.22
C LEU A 27 19.80 2.98 11.42
N ASP A 28 20.23 3.57 10.32
CA ASP A 28 21.00 4.80 10.39
C ASP A 28 20.15 5.94 10.99
N PRO A 29 20.74 6.83 11.80
CA PRO A 29 20.00 7.88 12.49
C PRO A 29 19.24 8.80 11.54
N ASP A 30 19.83 9.13 10.41
CA ASP A 30 19.26 10.01 9.38
C ASP A 30 18.00 9.43 8.74
N VAL A 31 17.96 8.12 8.50
CA VAL A 31 16.77 7.41 8.00
C VAL A 31 15.62 7.53 9.00
N VAL A 32 15.92 7.31 10.28
CA VAL A 32 14.91 7.42 11.35
C VAL A 32 14.38 8.84 11.46
N GLU A 33 15.26 9.84 11.46
CA GLU A 33 14.89 11.26 11.55
C GLU A 33 14.07 11.71 10.34
N TRP A 34 14.41 11.25 9.13
CA TRP A 34 13.64 11.55 7.93
C TRP A 34 12.19 11.07 8.06
N PHE A 35 11.96 9.80 8.45
CA PHE A 35 10.61 9.28 8.63
C PHE A 35 9.86 9.92 9.81
N ARG A 36 10.56 10.34 10.87
CA ARG A 36 9.95 11.12 11.96
C ARG A 36 9.47 12.48 11.48
N ALA A 37 10.26 13.17 10.68
CA ALA A 37 9.88 14.47 10.11
C ALA A 37 8.65 14.34 9.20
N GLN A 38 8.57 13.30 8.38
CA GLN A 38 7.40 13.04 7.53
C GLN A 38 6.14 12.71 8.36
N ALA A 39 6.30 12.03 9.49
CA ALA A 39 5.19 11.69 10.38
C ALA A 39 4.60 12.89 11.13
N ALA A 40 5.32 14.02 11.21
CA ALA A 40 4.83 15.26 11.84
C ALA A 40 3.54 15.79 11.19
N ALA A 41 3.27 15.43 9.94
CA ALA A 41 2.04 15.77 9.21
C ALA A 41 0.82 14.89 9.57
N GLY A 42 0.89 14.07 10.64
CA GLY A 42 -0.25 13.28 11.14
C GLY A 42 -0.18 11.79 10.83
N GLY A 43 1.01 11.19 10.83
CA GLY A 43 1.23 9.77 10.54
C GLY A 43 2.05 9.03 11.60
N SER A 44 2.20 7.72 11.43
CA SER A 44 3.17 6.91 12.18
C SER A 44 4.39 6.65 11.31
N TYR A 45 5.57 7.10 11.75
CA TYR A 45 6.83 6.86 11.05
C TYR A 45 7.07 5.35 10.80
N GLN A 46 6.63 4.49 11.73
CA GLN A 46 6.70 3.03 11.57
C GLN A 46 5.81 2.52 10.45
N ALA A 47 4.62 3.09 10.28
CA ALA A 47 3.72 2.73 9.19
C ALA A 47 4.31 3.16 7.83
N MET A 48 4.88 4.36 7.77
CA MET A 48 5.53 4.88 6.56
C MET A 48 6.76 4.05 6.16
N MET A 49 7.61 3.72 7.13
CA MET A 49 8.78 2.87 6.92
C MET A 49 8.38 1.49 6.42
N ASN A 50 7.36 0.88 7.03
CA ASN A 50 6.84 -0.42 6.60
C ASN A 50 6.22 -0.36 5.19
N ALA A 51 5.56 0.74 4.82
CA ALA A 51 5.03 0.93 3.47
C ALA A 51 6.16 1.03 2.43
N ALA A 52 7.22 1.78 2.72
CA ALA A 52 8.40 1.88 1.85
C ALA A 52 9.11 0.52 1.65
N LEU A 53 9.21 -0.28 2.72
CA LEU A 53 9.76 -1.65 2.63
C LEU A 53 8.90 -2.55 1.75
N ARG A 54 7.56 -2.47 1.87
CA ARG A 54 6.64 -3.23 1.01
C ARG A 54 6.77 -2.84 -0.45
N GLU A 55 6.79 -1.54 -0.73
CA GLU A 55 6.98 -1.01 -2.09
C GLU A 55 8.33 -1.46 -2.68
N HIS A 56 9.40 -1.50 -1.87
CA HIS A 56 10.69 -2.05 -2.31
C HIS A 56 10.58 -3.53 -2.68
N ILE A 57 9.91 -4.35 -1.86
CA ILE A 57 9.68 -5.77 -2.15
C ILE A 57 8.87 -5.93 -3.43
N GLU A 58 7.77 -5.19 -3.59
CA GLU A 58 6.90 -5.26 -4.78
C GLU A 58 7.65 -4.89 -6.06
N ARG A 59 8.50 -3.86 -6.02
CA ARG A 59 9.39 -3.50 -7.14
C ARG A 59 10.40 -4.59 -7.46
N LYS A 60 10.99 -5.22 -6.44
CA LYS A 60 11.98 -6.29 -6.61
C LYS A 60 11.37 -7.59 -7.13
N GLU A 61 10.16 -7.92 -6.69
CA GLU A 61 9.44 -9.13 -7.08
C GLU A 61 8.64 -8.96 -8.38
N GLY A 62 8.68 -7.78 -9.02
CA GLY A 62 7.92 -7.50 -10.24
C GLY A 62 6.40 -7.57 -10.05
N ARG A 63 5.92 -7.36 -8.81
CA ARG A 63 4.48 -7.40 -8.47
C ARG A 63 3.80 -6.02 -8.54
N GLY A 64 4.58 -4.95 -8.73
CA GLY A 64 4.05 -3.64 -9.12
C GLY A 64 3.72 -3.62 -10.61
N LEU A 65 2.88 -2.67 -11.05
CA LEU A 65 2.78 -2.32 -12.46
C LEU A 65 4.20 -2.05 -12.97
N ASP A 66 4.71 -2.94 -13.82
CA ASP A 66 6.00 -2.71 -14.44
C ASP A 66 5.94 -1.40 -15.24
N GLU A 67 7.06 -0.68 -15.26
CA GLU A 67 7.17 0.60 -15.97
C GLU A 67 6.81 0.44 -17.46
N GLU A 68 7.00 -0.77 -17.98
CA GLU A 68 6.64 -1.19 -19.33
C GLU A 68 5.12 -1.26 -19.55
N THR A 69 4.36 -1.90 -18.66
CA THR A 69 2.88 -1.94 -18.73
C THR A 69 2.31 -0.56 -18.54
N LEU A 70 2.87 0.24 -17.62
CA LEU A 70 2.42 1.63 -17.45
C LEU A 70 2.66 2.45 -18.73
N ARG A 71 3.85 2.33 -19.35
CA ARG A 71 4.17 2.98 -20.64
C ARG A 71 3.29 2.48 -21.78
N ARG A 72 2.99 1.18 -21.83
CA ARG A 72 2.12 0.59 -22.85
C ARG A 72 0.71 1.16 -22.75
N VAL A 73 0.12 1.12 -21.56
CA VAL A 73 -1.23 1.64 -21.29
C VAL A 73 -1.29 3.13 -21.60
N LEU A 74 -0.35 3.94 -21.11
CA LEU A 74 -0.30 5.38 -21.43
C LEU A 74 -0.22 5.66 -22.93
N ARG A 75 0.55 4.87 -23.70
CA ARG A 75 0.67 5.03 -25.15
C ARG A 75 -0.62 4.64 -25.88
N GLU A 76 -1.29 3.59 -25.42
CA GLU A 76 -2.57 3.14 -25.97
C GLU A 76 -3.65 4.20 -25.77
N GLU A 77 -3.77 4.75 -24.56
CA GLU A 77 -4.74 5.82 -24.26
C GLU A 77 -4.46 7.11 -25.06
N LEU A 78 -3.19 7.52 -25.18
CA LEU A 78 -2.83 8.71 -25.97
C LEU A 78 -3.13 8.55 -27.47
N LYS A 79 -3.00 7.34 -28.02
CA LYS A 79 -3.36 7.07 -29.42
C LYS A 79 -4.87 7.02 -29.64
N ALA A 80 -5.62 6.50 -28.68
CA ALA A 80 -7.08 6.43 -28.74
C ALA A 80 -7.74 7.82 -28.66
N VAL A 81 -7.12 8.78 -27.98
CA VAL A 81 -7.59 10.18 -27.88
C VAL A 81 -7.15 11.04 -29.08
N ALA A 82 -6.07 10.65 -29.77
CA ALA A 82 -5.51 11.40 -30.90
C ALA A 82 -6.04 10.97 -32.28
N GLY A 83 -6.92 9.96 -32.35
CA GLY A 83 -7.61 9.51 -33.57
C GLY A 83 -9.10 9.80 -33.49
#